data_AF-A0A524IPW2-F1
#
_entry.id   AF-A0A524IPW2-F1
#
_cell.length_a   1.000
_cell.length_b   1.000
_cell.length_c   1.000
_cell.angle_alpha   90.00
_cell.angle_beta   90.00
_cell.angle_gamma   90.00
#
_symmetry.space_group_name_H-M   'P 1'
#
loop_
_entity.id
_entity.type
_entity.pdbx_description
1 polymer ?
#
loop_
_entity_poly.entity_id
_entity_poly.type
_entity_poly.pdbx_seq_one_letter_code
_entity_poly.pdbx_strand_id
1 'polypeptide(L)'
;MGSTTIHFPENILSRIDRAAARRKMSRNRFVLEACEAALAEDAGEWPEGFFEPAFSVDEKFMLREAVIELEETVFLSRRNRGVPLL
;
A
#
# COMPACT_ATOMS: atom_id res chain seq x y z
N MET A 1 -18.55 -14.35 -1.97
CA MET A 1 -17.40 -15.24 -2.21
C MET A 1 -17.52 -15.77 -3.62
N GLY A 2 -16.64 -15.35 -4.53
CA GLY A 2 -16.54 -15.97 -5.87
C GLY A 2 -15.69 -17.23 -5.78
N SER A 3 -16.04 -18.27 -6.54
CA SER A 3 -15.19 -19.45 -6.73
C SER A 3 -14.67 -19.42 -8.16
N THR A 4 -13.35 -19.52 -8.31
CA THR A 4 -12.68 -19.55 -9.61
C THR A 4 -11.80 -20.80 -9.68
N THR A 5 -11.87 -21.53 -10.79
CA THR A 5 -10.99 -22.67 -11.05
C THR A 5 -9.78 -22.21 -11.84
N ILE A 6 -8.58 -22.47 -11.30
CA ILE A 6 -7.30 -22.15 -11.95
C ILE A 6 -6.55 -23.47 -12.16
N HIS A 7 -6.07 -23.68 -13.39
CA HIS A 7 -5.32 -24.87 -13.74
C HIS A 7 -3.81 -24.66 -13.52
N PHE A 8 -3.23 -25.43 -12.60
CA PHE A 8 -1.79 -25.47 -12.38
C PHE A 8 -1.19 -26.68 -13.09
N PRO A 9 -0.08 -26.51 -13.83
CA PRO A 9 0.74 -27.62 -14.27
C PRO A 9 1.20 -28.49 -13.08
N GLU A 10 1.29 -29.81 -13.29
CA GLU A 10 1.56 -30.77 -12.21
C GLU A 10 2.88 -30.50 -11.48
N ASN A 11 3.91 -30.09 -12.21
CA ASN A 11 5.20 -29.71 -11.62
C ASN A 11 5.06 -28.52 -10.64
N ILE A 12 4.23 -27.53 -10.96
CA ILE A 12 3.97 -26.37 -10.11
C ILE A 12 3.12 -26.78 -8.91
N LEU A 13 2.06 -27.56 -9.11
CA LEU A 13 1.20 -28.04 -8.04
C LEU A 13 2.01 -28.82 -6.98
N SER A 14 2.92 -29.70 -7.41
CA SER A 14 3.81 -30.45 -6.51
C SER A 14 4.73 -29.56 -5.67
N ARG A 15 5.12 -28.39 -6.20
CA ARG A 15 5.98 -27.41 -5.50
C ARG A 15 5.15 -26.62 -4.49
N ILE A 16 3.93 -26.24 -4.85
CA ILE A 16 2.97 -25.59 -3.95
C ILE A 16 2.68 -26.51 -2.75
N ASP A 17 2.40 -27.78 -2.99
CA ASP A 17 2.12 -28.74 -1.92
C ASP A 17 3.27 -28.90 -0.94
N ARG A 18 4.49 -29.02 -1.47
CA ARG A 18 5.71 -29.06 -0.66
C ARG A 18 5.90 -27.78 0.15
N ALA A 19 5.59 -26.62 -0.41
CA ALA A 19 5.68 -25.35 0.30
C ALA A 19 4.63 -25.22 1.41
N ALA A 20 3.37 -25.57 1.11
CA ALA A 20 2.27 -25.57 2.07
C ALA A 20 2.51 -26.54 3.23
N ALA A 21 2.99 -27.76 2.93
CA ALA A 21 3.33 -28.76 3.95
C ALA A 21 4.43 -28.29 4.90
N ARG A 22 5.51 -27.68 4.36
CA ARG A 22 6.60 -27.10 5.19
C ARG A 22 6.09 -26.01 6.14
N ARG A 23 5.05 -25.27 5.73
CA ARG A 23 4.42 -24.22 6.54
C ARG A 23 3.24 -24.71 7.40
N LYS A 24 2.94 -26.01 7.38
CA LYS A 24 1.77 -26.63 8.05
C LYS A 24 0.44 -25.95 7.69
N MET A 25 0.29 -25.59 6.42
CA MET A 25 -0.87 -24.90 5.87
C MET A 25 -1.60 -25.78 4.85
N SER A 26 -2.90 -25.54 4.68
CA SER A 26 -3.64 -26.11 3.55
C SER A 26 -3.17 -25.46 2.25
N ARG A 27 -3.24 -26.21 1.14
CA ARG A 27 -2.91 -25.71 -0.20
C ARG A 27 -3.66 -24.41 -0.51
N ASN A 28 -4.97 -24.38 -0.26
CA ASN A 28 -5.80 -23.21 -0.52
C ASN A 28 -5.32 -21.99 0.27
N ARG A 29 -5.04 -22.16 1.57
CA ARG A 29 -4.54 -21.07 2.41
C ARG A 29 -3.18 -20.55 1.91
N PHE A 30 -2.28 -21.45 1.53
CA PHE A 30 -0.98 -21.06 0.99
C PHE A 30 -1.12 -20.25 -0.32
N VAL A 31 -2.02 -20.67 -1.22
CA VAL A 31 -2.27 -19.94 -2.48
C VAL A 31 -2.86 -18.56 -2.20
N LEU A 32 -3.83 -18.46 -1.30
CA LEU A 32 -4.44 -17.18 -0.92
C LEU A 32 -3.41 -16.20 -0.35
N GLU A 33 -2.61 -16.64 0.62
CA GLU A 33 -1.56 -15.80 1.23
C GLU A 33 -0.52 -15.35 0.20
N ALA A 34 -0.18 -16.22 -0.77
CA ALA A 34 0.73 -15.86 -1.85
C ALA A 34 0.12 -14.81 -2.80
N CYS A 35 -1.17 -14.92 -3.12
CA CYS A 35 -1.88 -13.93 -3.93
C CYS A 35 -1.99 -12.59 -3.20
N GLU A 36 -2.31 -12.60 -1.90
CA GLU A 36 -2.37 -11.39 -1.07
C GLU A 36 -1.02 -10.70 -1.01
N ALA A 37 0.07 -11.46 -0.82
CA ALA A 37 1.42 -10.90 -0.81
C ALA A 37 1.80 -10.28 -2.17
N ALA A 38 1.51 -10.97 -3.27
CA ALA A 38 1.79 -10.45 -4.60
C ALA A 38 1.00 -9.16 -4.89
N LEU A 39 -0.27 -9.08 -4.49
CA LEU A 39 -1.08 -7.87 -4.63
C LEU A 39 -0.59 -6.73 -3.72
N ALA A 40 -0.09 -7.05 -2.52
CA ALA A 40 0.47 -6.05 -1.62
C ALA A 40 1.80 -5.49 -2.14
N GLU A 41 2.63 -6.32 -2.79
CA GLU A 41 3.85 -5.88 -3.48
C GLU A 41 3.52 -4.96 -4.67
N ASP A 42 2.45 -5.27 -5.41
CA ASP A 42 1.97 -4.48 -6.56
C ASP A 42 1.26 -3.18 -6.15
N ALA A 43 0.69 -3.14 -4.94
CA ALA A 43 -0.02 -1.97 -4.41
C ALA A 43 0.85 -0.73 -4.16
N GLY A 44 2.17 -0.84 -4.36
CA GLY A 44 3.11 0.29 -4.30
C GLY A 44 3.23 1.09 -5.60
N GLU A 45 2.68 0.60 -6.71
CA GLU A 45 2.71 1.32 -7.99
C GLU A 45 1.56 2.35 -8.04
N TRP A 46 1.94 3.63 -7.94
CA TRP A 46 1.01 4.72 -8.22
C TRP A 46 0.63 4.69 -9.71
N PRO A 47 -0.65 4.87 -10.07
CA PRO A 47 -1.06 4.96 -11.46
C PRO A 47 -0.23 6.00 -12.23
N GLU A 48 -0.02 5.76 -13.53
CA GLU A 48 0.64 6.75 -14.39
C GLU A 48 -0.11 8.09 -14.33
N GLY A 49 0.61 9.17 -14.03
CA GLY A 49 0.03 10.50 -13.85
C GLY A 49 -0.64 10.74 -12.48
N PHE A 50 -0.57 9.84 -11.51
CA PHE A 50 -1.15 10.04 -10.17
C PHE A 50 -0.63 11.31 -9.48
N PHE A 51 0.66 11.62 -9.64
CA PHE A 51 1.27 12.86 -9.14
C PHE A 51 1.29 14.01 -10.15
N GLU A 52 0.56 13.87 -11.27
CA GLU A 52 0.40 14.91 -12.28
C GLU A 52 -1.05 15.44 -12.31
N PRO A 53 -1.55 15.99 -11.19
CA PRO A 53 -2.87 16.61 -11.19
C PRO A 53 -2.85 17.82 -12.14
N ALA A 54 -3.80 17.83 -13.07
CA ALA A 54 -4.08 18.96 -13.95
C ALA A 54 -4.80 20.07 -13.17
N PHE A 55 -4.11 20.69 -12.21
CA PHE A 55 -4.66 21.82 -11.47
C PHE A 55 -4.70 23.07 -12.35
N SER A 56 -5.83 23.76 -12.28
CA SER A 56 -5.97 25.14 -12.73
C SER A 56 -5.05 26.09 -11.94
N VAL A 57 -4.89 27.32 -12.41
CA VAL A 57 -4.04 28.33 -11.75
C VAL A 57 -4.53 28.61 -10.32
N ASP A 58 -5.84 28.68 -10.12
CA ASP A 58 -6.46 28.95 -8.82
C ASP A 58 -6.26 27.79 -7.85
N GLU A 59 -6.39 26.54 -8.31
CA GLU A 59 -6.14 25.35 -7.49
C GLU A 59 -4.67 25.24 -7.07
N LYS A 60 -3.73 25.61 -7.95
CA LYS A 60 -2.30 25.68 -7.60
C LYS A 60 -2.02 26.75 -6.55
N PHE A 61 -2.71 27.88 -6.62
CA PHE A 61 -2.59 28.94 -5.62
C PHE A 61 -3.11 28.47 -4.26
N MET A 62 -4.31 27.90 -4.22
CA MET A 62 -4.90 27.35 -2.99
C MET A 62 -4.03 26.26 -2.36
N LEU A 63 -3.47 25.36 -3.18
CA LEU A 63 -2.56 24.31 -2.70
C LEU A 63 -1.30 24.92 -2.07
N ARG A 64 -0.74 25.97 -2.67
CA ARG A 64 0.44 26.66 -2.14
C ARG A 64 0.18 27.30 -0.78
N GLU A 65 -0.95 28.00 -0.64
CA GLU A 65 -1.34 28.63 0.63
C GLU A 65 -1.54 27.56 1.72
N ALA A 66 -2.22 26.46 1.41
CA ALA A 66 -2.41 25.35 2.34
C ALA A 66 -1.09 24.70 2.79
N VAL A 67 -0.10 24.60 1.89
CA VAL A 67 1.24 24.08 2.24
C VAL A 67 1.95 25.04 3.20
N ILE A 68 1.90 26.35 2.94
CA ILE A 68 2.52 27.35 3.83
C ILE A 68 1.91 27.28 5.24
N GLU A 69 0.57 27.24 5.34
CA GLU A 69 -0.13 27.12 6.62
C GLU A 69 0.25 25.83 7.38
N LEU A 70 0.37 24.72 6.65
CA LEU A 70 0.79 23.44 7.22
C LEU A 70 2.24 23.50 7.75
N GLU A 71 3.16 24.07 6.97
CA GLU A 71 4.56 24.22 7.36
C GLU A 71 4.71 25.10 8.61
N GLU A 72 3.99 26.22 8.67
CA GLU A 72 3.97 27.09 9.85
C GLU A 72 3.44 26.36 11.08
N THR A 73 2.35 25.61 10.93
CA THR A 73 1.75 24.82 12.02
C THR A 73 2.70 23.74 12.53
N VAL A 74 3.36 23.01 11.62
CA VAL A 74 4.36 21.98 11.97
C VAL A 74 5.57 22.61 12.67
N PHE A 75 6.04 23.76 12.19
CA PHE A 75 7.18 24.47 12.76
C PHE A 75 6.88 24.99 14.18
N LEU A 76 5.72 25.61 14.40
CA LEU A 76 5.25 26.05 15.71
C LEU A 76 5.07 24.87 16.67
N SER A 77 4.47 23.78 16.19
CA SER A 77 4.27 22.55 16.97
C SER A 77 5.59 21.88 17.36
N ARG A 78 6.62 21.95 16.51
CA ARG A 78 7.97 21.45 16.82
C ARG A 78 8.69 22.30 17.87
N ARG A 79 8.49 23.62 17.87
CA ARG A 79 9.06 24.53 18.88
C ARG A 79 8.46 24.30 20.28
N ASN A 80 7.19 23.91 20.37
CA ASN A 80 6.49 23.72 21.64
C ASN A 80 6.70 22.36 22.31
N ARG A 81 7.41 21.41 21.70
CA ARG A 81 7.70 20.09 22.30
C ARG A 81 8.66 20.13 23.50
N GLY A 82 9.23 21.29 23.83
CA GLY A 82 10.10 21.50 24.99
C GLY A 82 9.42 22.14 26.21
N VAL A 83 8.14 22.51 26.12
CA VAL A 83 7.41 23.10 27.26
C VAL A 83 6.54 22.00 27.88
N PRO A 84 6.85 21.51 29.09
CA PRO A 84 5.91 20.69 29.83
C PRO A 84 4.69 21.58 30.15
N LEU A 85 3.51 21.15 29.73
CA LEU A 85 2.26 21.73 30.21
C LEU A 85 2.12 21.31 31.68
N LEU A 86 2.64 22.13 32.59
CA LEU A 86 2.31 22.11 34.02
C LEU A 86 1.11 23.01 34.27
#